data_AF-A0A1V8U9D7-F1
#
_entry.id   AF-A0A1V8U9D7-F1
#
_cell.length_a   1.000
_cell.length_b   1.000
_cell.length_c   1.000
_cell.angle_alpha   90.00
_cell.angle_beta   90.00
_cell.angle_gamma   90.00
#
_symmetry.space_group_name_H-M   'P 1'
#
loop_
_entity.id
_entity.type
_entity.pdbx_description
1 polymer ?
#
loop_
_entity_poly.entity_id
_entity_poly.type
_entity_poly.pdbx_seq_one_letter_code
_entity_poly.pdbx_strand_id
1 'polypeptide(L)'
;HDKDVMPNRLTKVIFGRVAITARRWVDIASPAPAHDGADDFFSSDLSDERLAASFGKFPASTALLILEGGSDESVPETIDKHALVARWTAATLIGGGVTDNTNGGVVEGASHNLNGNPQAVVQDLIRRVVGFVARMDSEELQHTSD
;
A
#
# COMPACT_ATOMS: atom_id res chain seq x y z
N HIS A 1 14.05 8.18 25.16
CA HIS A 1 12.63 7.90 24.91
C HIS A 1 12.40 7.21 23.56
N ASP A 2 12.86 7.73 22.42
CA ASP A 2 12.59 7.09 21.10
C ASP A 2 13.26 5.72 20.86
N LYS A 3 14.24 5.36 21.69
CA LYS A 3 15.01 4.09 21.60
C LYS A 3 14.59 3.04 22.62
N ASP A 4 13.59 3.34 23.46
CA ASP A 4 13.13 2.42 24.48
C ASP A 4 12.43 1.24 23.80
N VAL A 5 12.84 0.00 24.13
CA VAL A 5 12.34 -1.21 23.47
C VAL A 5 11.06 -1.69 24.15
N MET A 6 10.03 -2.05 23.37
CA MET A 6 8.85 -2.68 23.93
C MET A 6 9.17 -4.08 24.46
N PRO A 7 8.69 -4.43 25.67
CA PRO A 7 8.83 -5.80 26.16
C PRO A 7 8.24 -6.81 25.17
N ASN A 8 9.07 -7.76 24.70
CA ASN A 8 8.64 -8.76 23.71
C ASN A 8 7.38 -9.53 24.13
N ARG A 9 7.18 -9.75 25.44
CA ARG A 9 5.97 -10.39 25.96
C ARG A 9 4.66 -9.70 25.53
N LEU A 10 4.69 -8.40 25.25
CA LEU A 10 3.53 -7.60 24.82
C LEU A 10 3.36 -7.61 23.31
N THR A 11 4.44 -7.73 22.54
CA THR A 11 4.42 -7.55 21.07
C THR A 11 4.52 -8.84 20.29
N LYS A 12 4.99 -9.95 20.89
CA LYS A 12 5.25 -11.23 20.22
C LYS A 12 4.04 -11.87 19.54
N VAL A 13 2.83 -11.55 19.97
CA VAL A 13 1.59 -12.09 19.39
C VAL A 13 1.37 -11.54 17.97
N ILE A 14 1.81 -10.31 17.74
CA ILE A 14 1.65 -9.61 16.45
C ILE A 14 2.96 -9.69 15.64
N PHE A 15 4.10 -9.45 16.30
CA PHE A 15 5.40 -9.28 15.62
C PHE A 15 6.37 -10.47 15.80
N GLY A 16 5.95 -11.54 16.49
CA GLY A 16 6.80 -12.70 16.74
C GLY A 16 8.12 -12.33 17.43
N ARG A 17 9.23 -12.47 16.69
CA ARG A 17 10.59 -12.19 17.18
C ARG A 17 11.14 -10.82 16.76
N VAL A 18 10.35 -10.01 16.05
CA VAL A 18 10.77 -8.68 15.62
C VAL A 18 10.77 -7.73 16.83
N ALA A 19 11.93 -7.10 17.10
CA ALA A 19 12.05 -6.09 18.13
C ALA A 19 11.46 -4.75 17.63
N ILE A 20 10.77 -4.03 18.51
CA ILE A 20 10.12 -2.76 18.19
C ILE A 20 10.32 -1.78 19.35
N THR A 21 10.50 -0.50 19.04
CA THR A 21 10.56 0.55 20.06
C THR A 21 9.16 0.88 20.59
N ALA A 22 9.08 1.44 21.79
CA ALA A 22 7.84 1.92 22.39
C ALA A 22 7.14 2.96 21.51
N ARG A 23 7.92 3.87 20.90
CA ARG A 23 7.40 4.85 19.94
C ARG A 23 6.73 4.17 18.75
N ARG A 24 7.46 3.28 18.07
CA ARG A 24 6.95 2.62 16.86
C ARG A 24 5.77 1.69 17.16
N TRP A 25 5.73 1.07 18.34
CA TRP A 25 4.55 0.31 18.75
C TRP A 25 3.29 1.18 18.83
N VAL A 26 3.40 2.40 19.38
CA VAL A 26 2.29 3.35 19.40
C VAL A 26 1.92 3.81 17.99
N ASP A 27 2.91 4.03 17.12
CA ASP A 27 2.67 4.42 15.72
C ASP A 27 1.88 3.37 14.93
N ILE A 28 2.11 2.07 15.21
CA ILE A 28 1.37 0.98 14.56
C ILE A 28 0.03 0.71 15.25
N ALA A 29 -0.03 0.81 16.57
CA ALA A 29 -1.22 0.50 17.36
C ALA A 29 -2.19 1.69 17.48
N SER A 30 -1.97 2.75 16.71
CA SER A 30 -2.84 3.94 16.68
C SER A 30 -4.28 3.52 16.34
N PRO A 31 -5.26 3.80 17.21
CA PRO A 31 -6.63 3.33 17.00
C PRO A 31 -7.42 4.22 16.03
N ALA A 32 -8.40 3.60 15.38
CA ALA A 32 -9.49 4.32 14.75
C ALA A 32 -10.29 5.14 15.79
N PRO A 33 -10.88 6.29 15.40
CA PRO A 33 -10.83 6.90 14.07
C PRO A 33 -9.62 7.84 13.86
N ALA A 34 -8.77 8.02 14.88
CA ALA A 34 -7.72 9.04 14.87
C ALA A 34 -6.61 8.71 13.88
N HIS A 35 -6.17 7.45 13.85
CA HIS A 35 -5.12 6.96 12.94
C HIS A 35 -3.85 7.82 12.96
N ASP A 36 -3.54 8.50 14.06
CA ASP A 36 -2.50 9.54 14.16
C ASP A 36 -1.07 8.98 14.27
N GLY A 37 -0.95 7.65 14.27
CA GLY A 37 0.32 6.94 14.17
C GLY A 37 1.04 7.18 12.84
N ALA A 38 2.37 7.21 12.90
CA ALA A 38 3.21 7.50 11.73
C ALA A 38 3.28 6.37 10.69
N ASP A 39 2.82 5.15 11.03
CA ASP A 39 2.95 3.96 10.18
C ASP A 39 1.63 3.58 9.46
N ASP A 40 0.50 4.24 9.74
CA ASP A 40 -0.79 3.91 9.13
C ASP A 40 -1.11 4.75 7.88
N PHE A 41 -0.84 4.14 6.72
CA PHE A 41 -1.15 4.69 5.40
C PHE A 41 -2.19 3.87 4.62
N PHE A 42 -2.54 2.68 5.11
CA PHE A 42 -3.26 1.67 4.31
C PHE A 42 -4.53 1.14 4.98
N SER A 43 -4.86 1.58 6.21
CA SER A 43 -6.12 1.19 6.84
C SER A 43 -7.32 1.53 5.95
N SER A 44 -8.24 0.58 5.82
CA SER A 44 -9.40 0.69 4.93
C SER A 44 -10.40 1.78 5.34
N ASP A 45 -10.35 2.20 6.60
CA ASP A 45 -11.22 3.20 7.21
C ASP A 45 -10.56 4.59 7.36
N LEU A 46 -9.37 4.80 6.77
CA LEU A 46 -8.78 6.14 6.69
C LEU A 46 -9.75 7.12 6.01
N SER A 47 -9.80 8.37 6.48
CA SER A 47 -10.59 9.42 5.84
C SER A 47 -9.95 9.86 4.52
N ASP A 48 -10.76 10.45 3.63
CA ASP A 48 -10.24 10.98 2.36
C ASP A 48 -9.24 12.13 2.58
N GLU A 49 -9.36 12.89 3.67
CA GLU A 49 -8.40 13.92 4.09
C GLU A 49 -7.02 13.30 4.41
N ARG A 50 -7.01 12.12 5.06
CA ARG A 50 -5.78 11.37 5.34
C ARG A 50 -5.15 10.78 4.09
N LEU A 51 -5.97 10.28 3.17
CA LEU A 51 -5.50 9.83 1.87
C LEU A 51 -4.95 10.99 1.02
N ALA A 52 -5.59 12.17 1.06
CA ALA A 52 -5.09 13.37 0.40
C ALA A 52 -3.76 13.88 0.99
N ALA A 53 -3.54 13.67 2.28
CA ALA A 53 -2.28 14.00 2.96
C ALA A 53 -1.15 12.98 2.68
N SER A 54 -1.45 11.84 2.06
CA SER A 54 -0.49 10.78 1.71
C SER A 54 -0.46 10.52 0.20
N PHE A 55 -1.35 9.66 -0.31
CA PHE A 55 -1.49 9.37 -1.74
C PHE A 55 -1.72 10.63 -2.58
N GLY A 56 -2.49 11.60 -2.07
CA GLY A 56 -2.70 12.89 -2.75
C GLY A 56 -1.48 13.81 -2.78
N LYS A 57 -0.33 13.41 -2.24
CA LYS A 57 0.93 14.18 -2.28
C LYS A 57 1.91 13.70 -3.34
N PHE A 58 1.62 12.62 -4.05
CA PHE A 58 2.48 12.20 -5.17
C PHE A 58 2.42 13.26 -6.28
N PRO A 59 3.58 13.83 -6.69
CA PRO A 59 3.61 14.79 -7.77
C PRO A 59 3.37 14.10 -9.12
N ALA A 60 2.90 14.85 -10.11
CA ALA A 60 2.68 14.36 -11.47
C ALA A 60 3.93 13.76 -12.14
N SER A 61 5.13 14.15 -11.69
CA SER A 61 6.41 13.63 -12.15
C SER A 61 6.76 12.23 -11.61
N THR A 62 5.97 11.70 -10.67
CA THR A 62 6.16 10.39 -10.07
C THR A 62 4.94 9.52 -10.35
N ALA A 63 5.05 8.67 -11.37
CA ALA A 63 4.01 7.68 -11.67
C ALA A 63 3.94 6.62 -10.57
N LEU A 64 2.73 6.27 -10.16
CA LEU A 64 2.46 5.28 -9.12
C LEU A 64 1.80 4.02 -9.70
N LEU A 65 2.36 2.86 -9.37
CA LEU A 65 1.76 1.54 -9.61
C LEU A 65 1.32 0.94 -8.28
N ILE A 66 0.04 0.59 -8.18
CA ILE A 66 -0.54 -0.04 -6.99
C ILE A 66 -0.88 -1.49 -7.32
N LEU A 67 -0.35 -2.43 -6.54
CA LEU A 67 -0.56 -3.88 -6.73
C LEU A 67 -0.93 -4.51 -5.39
N GLU A 68 -2.22 -4.81 -5.22
CA GLU A 68 -2.77 -5.38 -4.00
C GLU A 68 -2.93 -6.91 -4.11
N GLY A 69 -2.51 -7.67 -3.11
CA GLY A 69 -2.59 -9.14 -3.17
C GLY A 69 -4.02 -9.65 -2.98
N GLY A 70 -4.62 -10.26 -4.01
CA GLY A 70 -6.02 -10.71 -3.96
C GLY A 70 -6.29 -11.75 -2.87
N SER A 71 -5.32 -12.60 -2.56
CA SER A 71 -5.37 -13.62 -1.51
C SER A 71 -4.42 -13.34 -0.34
N ASP A 72 -4.02 -12.07 -0.15
CA ASP A 72 -3.20 -11.64 1.00
C ASP A 72 -3.91 -11.96 2.32
N GLU A 73 -3.28 -12.84 3.11
CA GLU A 73 -3.72 -13.35 4.40
C GLU A 73 -3.52 -12.36 5.57
N SER A 74 -2.79 -11.28 5.34
CA SER A 74 -2.56 -10.21 6.32
C SER A 74 -3.67 -9.16 6.30
N VAL A 75 -4.53 -9.20 5.27
CA VAL A 75 -5.69 -8.31 5.11
C VAL A 75 -6.95 -9.09 5.50
N PRO A 76 -7.81 -8.56 6.39
CA PRO A 76 -9.05 -9.24 6.76
C PRO A 76 -9.96 -9.50 5.55
N GLU A 77 -10.56 -10.69 5.47
CA GLU A 77 -11.46 -11.10 4.36
C GLU A 77 -12.68 -10.17 4.19
N THR A 78 -13.05 -9.43 5.23
CA THR A 78 -14.15 -8.46 5.21
C THR A 78 -13.82 -7.19 4.41
N ILE A 79 -12.56 -6.97 4.05
CA ILE A 79 -12.12 -5.78 3.32
C ILE A 79 -12.25 -5.99 1.82
N ASP A 80 -12.95 -5.06 1.16
CA ASP A 80 -12.99 -4.98 -0.29
C ASP A 80 -11.69 -4.36 -0.82
N LYS A 81 -10.78 -5.22 -1.28
CA LYS A 81 -9.47 -4.84 -1.82
C LYS A 81 -9.57 -4.03 -3.11
N HIS A 82 -10.59 -4.27 -3.93
CA HIS A 82 -10.82 -3.50 -5.15
C HIS A 82 -11.26 -2.08 -4.82
N ALA A 83 -12.17 -1.92 -3.85
CA ALA A 83 -12.57 -0.61 -3.35
C ALA A 83 -11.39 0.12 -2.68
N LEU A 84 -10.54 -0.59 -1.95
CA LEU A 84 -9.35 -0.03 -1.30
C LEU A 84 -8.37 0.56 -2.32
N VAL A 85 -8.01 -0.21 -3.35
CA VAL A 85 -7.16 0.28 -4.45
C VAL A 85 -7.80 1.47 -5.16
N ALA A 86 -9.11 1.42 -5.42
CA ALA A 86 -9.83 2.52 -6.06
C ALA A 86 -9.75 3.82 -5.25
N ARG A 87 -9.83 3.75 -3.92
CA ARG A 87 -9.69 4.92 -3.04
C ARG A 87 -8.28 5.52 -3.10
N TRP A 88 -7.24 4.70 -3.07
CA TRP A 88 -5.85 5.16 -3.18
C TRP A 88 -5.56 5.78 -4.55
N THR A 89 -6.04 5.15 -5.62
CA THR A 89 -5.97 5.70 -6.98
C THR A 89 -6.68 7.05 -7.07
N ALA A 90 -7.91 7.15 -6.57
CA ALA A 90 -8.69 8.38 -6.60
C ALA A 90 -7.99 9.52 -5.84
N ALA A 91 -7.49 9.25 -4.63
CA ALA A 91 -6.76 10.25 -3.85
C ALA A 91 -5.50 10.75 -4.58
N THR A 92 -4.76 9.86 -5.23
CA THR A 92 -3.58 10.22 -6.04
C THR A 92 -3.95 11.13 -7.21
N LEU A 93 -4.98 10.76 -7.98
CA LEU A 93 -5.44 11.53 -9.13
C LEU A 93 -6.01 12.91 -8.74
N ILE A 94 -6.79 12.98 -7.67
CA ILE A 94 -7.32 14.26 -7.13
C ILE A 94 -6.17 15.18 -6.70
N GLY A 95 -5.08 14.61 -6.16
CA GLY A 95 -3.86 15.35 -5.81
C GLY A 95 -3.02 15.82 -7.01
N GLY A 96 -3.40 15.46 -8.24
CA GLY A 96 -2.64 15.76 -9.45
C GLY A 96 -1.49 14.78 -9.74
N GLY A 97 -1.42 13.65 -9.03
CA GLY A 97 -0.49 12.58 -9.32
C GLY A 97 -0.93 11.72 -10.50
N VAL A 98 -0.05 10.82 -10.94
CA VAL A 98 -0.32 9.89 -12.04
C VAL A 98 -0.32 8.45 -11.52
N THR A 99 -1.30 7.65 -11.94
CA THR A 99 -1.41 6.22 -11.60
C THR A 99 -1.49 5.37 -12.86
N ASP A 100 -0.86 4.19 -12.85
CA ASP A 100 -1.03 3.21 -13.93
C ASP A 100 -2.20 2.27 -13.63
N ASN A 101 -3.39 2.65 -14.09
CA ASN A 101 -4.61 1.83 -13.96
C ASN A 101 -4.68 0.68 -14.97
N THR A 102 -3.77 0.63 -15.96
CA THR A 102 -3.71 -0.48 -16.92
C THR A 102 -3.03 -1.69 -16.29
N ASN A 103 -1.92 -1.47 -15.57
CA ASN A 103 -1.17 -2.55 -14.92
C ASN A 103 -1.48 -2.69 -13.43
N GLY A 104 -1.93 -1.62 -12.77
CA GLY A 104 -2.30 -1.62 -11.36
C GLY A 104 -3.61 -2.35 -11.06
N GLY A 105 -3.88 -2.56 -9.77
CA GLY A 105 -5.08 -3.24 -9.30
C GLY A 105 -4.79 -4.38 -8.34
N VAL A 106 -5.81 -5.21 -8.12
CA VAL A 106 -5.67 -6.46 -7.36
C VAL A 106 -5.03 -7.53 -8.24
N VAL A 107 -3.98 -8.17 -7.73
CA VAL A 107 -3.34 -9.34 -8.33
C VAL A 107 -4.05 -10.58 -7.80
N GLU A 108 -4.97 -11.11 -8.59
CA GLU A 108 -5.82 -12.23 -8.20
C GLU A 108 -5.00 -13.47 -7.80
N GLY A 109 -5.36 -14.06 -6.66
CA GLY A 109 -4.70 -15.26 -6.14
C GLY A 109 -3.31 -15.02 -5.52
N ALA A 110 -2.80 -13.79 -5.45
CA ALA A 110 -1.52 -13.48 -4.81
C ALA A 110 -1.65 -13.45 -3.29
N SER A 111 -0.80 -14.23 -2.58
CA SER A 111 -0.62 -14.11 -1.13
C SER A 111 0.28 -12.92 -0.80
N HIS A 112 0.43 -12.61 0.50
CA HIS A 112 1.22 -11.47 0.96
C HIS A 112 2.64 -11.43 0.39
N ASN A 113 3.29 -12.60 0.29
CA ASN A 113 4.70 -12.70 -0.11
C ASN A 113 4.93 -13.59 -1.34
N LEU A 114 3.86 -14.06 -2.00
CA LEU A 114 3.87 -14.97 -3.13
C LEU A 114 4.49 -16.35 -2.88
N ASN A 115 4.90 -16.68 -1.65
CA ASN A 115 5.54 -17.95 -1.37
C ASN A 115 4.55 -19.10 -1.56
N GLY A 116 4.90 -20.03 -2.46
CA GLY A 116 4.05 -21.17 -2.80
C GLY A 116 2.88 -20.83 -3.72
N ASN A 117 2.75 -19.57 -4.18
CA ASN A 117 1.73 -19.23 -5.17
C ASN A 117 2.01 -19.92 -6.52
N PRO A 118 0.97 -20.24 -7.30
CA PRO A 118 1.15 -20.79 -8.63
C PRO A 118 2.00 -19.88 -9.51
N GLN A 119 2.84 -20.47 -10.36
CA GLN A 119 3.71 -19.73 -11.29
C GLN A 119 2.93 -18.68 -12.10
N ALA A 120 1.69 -18.99 -12.49
CA ALA A 120 0.84 -18.07 -13.25
C ALA A 120 0.55 -16.76 -12.49
N VAL A 121 0.37 -16.81 -11.17
CA VAL A 121 0.13 -15.63 -10.31
C VAL A 121 1.41 -14.79 -10.21
N VAL A 122 2.56 -15.45 -9.99
CA VAL A 122 3.86 -14.77 -9.96
C VAL A 122 4.15 -14.09 -11.31
N GLN A 123 3.84 -14.76 -12.41
CA GLN A 123 3.97 -14.19 -13.76
C GLN A 123 3.00 -13.04 -14.01
N ASP A 124 1.83 -13.02 -13.37
CA ASP A 124 0.91 -11.89 -13.47
C ASP A 124 1.51 -10.62 -12.86
N LEU A 125 2.03 -10.73 -11.64
CA LEU A 125 2.74 -9.63 -10.98
C LEU A 125 3.90 -9.12 -11.84
N ILE A 126 4.75 -10.04 -12.34
CA ILE A 126 5.91 -9.69 -13.18
C ILE A 126 5.45 -8.95 -14.44
N ARG A 127 4.43 -9.45 -15.13
CA ARG A 127 3.90 -8.81 -16.35
C ARG A 127 3.43 -7.38 -16.09
N ARG A 128 2.74 -7.14 -14.97
CA ARG A 128 2.26 -5.81 -14.57
C ARG A 128 3.41 -4.85 -14.28
N VAL A 129 4.42 -5.30 -13.53
CA VAL A 129 5.61 -4.47 -13.24
C VAL A 129 6.39 -4.14 -14.51
N VAL A 130 6.62 -5.13 -15.37
CA VAL A 130 7.31 -4.90 -16.66
C VAL A 130 6.49 -3.95 -17.55
N GLY A 131 5.16 -4.12 -17.60
CA GLY A 131 4.27 -3.23 -18.33
C GLY A 131 4.32 -1.79 -17.83
N PHE A 132 4.35 -1.59 -16.52
CA PHE A 132 4.48 -0.26 -15.92
C PHE A 132 5.80 0.41 -16.30
N VAL A 133 6.93 -0.30 -16.17
CA VAL A 133 8.26 0.22 -16.54
C VAL A 133 8.30 0.58 -18.04
N ALA A 134 7.76 -0.27 -18.91
CA ALA A 134 7.72 0.02 -20.34
C ALA A 134 6.89 1.28 -20.68
N ARG A 135 5.79 1.52 -19.96
CA ARG A 135 4.96 2.73 -20.12
C ARG A 135 5.65 3.97 -19.57
N MET A 136 6.46 3.85 -18.51
CA MET A 136 7.31 4.94 -18.03
C MET A 136 8.38 5.32 -19.06
N ASP A 137 9.05 4.33 -19.64
CA ASP A 137 10.09 4.55 -20.67
C ASP A 137 9.52 5.15 -21.96
N SER A 138 8.25 4.86 -22.26
CA SER A 138 7.53 5.39 -23.43
C SER A 138 6.84 6.74 -23.15
N GLU A 139 7.07 7.33 -21.96
CA GLU A 139 6.49 8.60 -21.48
C GLU A 139 4.95 8.65 -21.42
N GLU A 140 4.28 7.49 -21.51
CA GLU A 140 2.80 7.38 -21.46
C GLU A 140 2.21 7.69 -20.07
N LEU A 141 3.06 7.75 -19.04
CA LEU A 141 2.69 8.02 -17.65
C LEU A 141 3.27 9.35 -17.14
N GLN A 142 3.65 10.26 -18.04
CA GLN A 142 4.07 11.62 -17.70
C GLN A 142 2.91 12.60 -17.91
N HIS A 143 2.82 13.61 -17.05
CA HIS A 143 1.91 14.73 -17.27
C HIS A 143 2.61 15.76 -18.16
N THR A 144 2.14 15.93 -19.40
CA THR A 144 2.60 17.01 -20.28
C THR A 144 2.11 18.33 -19.71
N SER A 145 3.03 19.17 -19.22
CA SER A 145 2.70 20.55 -18.86
C SER A 145 2.58 21.35 -20.16
N ASP A 146 1.35 21.74 -20.51
CA ASP A 146 1.11 22.86 -21.45
C ASP A 146 1.11 24.19 -20.68
#